data_AF-A0A357PRG1-F1
#
_entry.id   AF-A0A357PRG1-F1
#
_cell.length_a   1.000
_cell.length_b   1.000
_cell.length_c   1.000
_cell.angle_alpha   90.00
_cell.angle_beta   90.00
_cell.angle_gamma   90.00
#
_symmetry.space_group_name_H-M   'P 1'
#
loop_
_entity.id
_entity.type
_entity.pdbx_description
1 polymer ?
#
loop_
_entity_poly.entity_id
_entity_poly.type
_entity_poly.pdbx_seq_one_letter_code
_entity_poly.pdbx_strand_id
1 'polypeptide(L)' 'MARVICFDIETTGFEYLRGDRCIEIGAVEMVDGRITDNTFHEYINPEGKIIPPETYMVHKISNAF' A
#
# COMPACT_ATOMS: atom_id res chain seq x y z
N MET A 1 3.12 -24.41 -13.33
CA MET A 1 2.27 -23.32 -12.86
C MET A 1 3.16 -22.21 -12.36
N ALA A 2 3.16 -21.08 -13.05
CA ALA A 2 3.86 -19.87 -12.62
C ALA A 2 2.93 -19.06 -11.72
N ARG A 3 3.40 -18.74 -10.51
CA ARG A 3 2.65 -17.92 -9.54
C ARG A 3 3.31 -16.56 -9.41
N VAL A 4 2.52 -15.50 -9.49
CA VAL A 4 2.96 -14.10 -9.40
C VAL A 4 2.05 -13.38 -8.42
N ILE A 5 2.63 -12.56 -7.56
CA ILE A 5 1.86 -11.63 -6.71
C ILE A 5 2.09 -10.24 -7.29
N CYS A 6 1.03 -9.63 -7.80
CA CYS A 6 1.03 -8.21 -8.14
C CYS A 6 0.58 -7.44 -6.92
N PHE A 7 1.34 -6.43 -6.52
CA PHE A 7 1.00 -5.61 -5.37
C PHE A 7 1.32 -4.15 -5.63
N ASP A 8 0.65 -3.29 -4.87
CA ASP A 8 0.90 -1.87 -4.79
C ASP A 8 0.93 -1.43 -3.32
N ILE A 9 1.56 -0.30 -3.05
CA ILE A 9 1.65 0.25 -1.69
C ILE A 9 1.29 1.73 -1.68
N GLU A 10 0.64 2.16 -0.61
CA GLU A 10 0.50 3.58 -0.30
C GLU A 10 1.42 3.94 0.87
N THR A 11 1.90 5.18 0.86
CA THR A 11 2.93 5.64 1.79
C THR A 11 2.59 7.03 2.31
N THR A 12 3.17 7.44 3.45
CA THR A 12 3.10 8.83 3.90
C THR A 12 3.87 9.79 2.97
N GLY A 13 4.79 9.26 2.17
CA GLY A 13 5.66 9.98 1.24
C GLY A 13 6.69 9.04 0.60
N PHE A 14 7.55 9.54 -0.28
CA PHE A 14 8.43 8.71 -1.13
C PHE A 14 9.80 8.40 -0.53
N GLU A 15 10.19 8.96 0.62
CA GLU A 15 11.56 8.91 1.13
C GLU A 15 11.68 8.12 2.44
N TYR A 16 11.87 6.80 2.33
CA TYR A 16 12.07 5.92 3.49
C TYR A 16 13.17 6.39 4.44
N LEU A 17 14.30 6.88 3.91
CA LEU A 17 15.42 7.38 4.73
C LEU A 17 15.07 8.66 5.51
N ARG A 18 14.02 9.39 5.12
CA ARG A 18 13.47 10.54 5.86
C ARG A 18 12.37 10.12 6.84
N GLY A 19 12.09 8.82 6.91
CA GLY A 19 11.14 8.21 7.82
C GLY A 19 9.71 8.17 7.29
N ASP A 20 9.49 8.27 5.98
CA ASP A 20 8.20 7.92 5.39
C ASP A 20 7.89 6.44 5.61
N ARG A 21 6.60 6.13 5.77
CA ARG A 21 6.11 4.79 6.12
C ARG A 21 5.09 4.31 5.10
N CYS A 22 5.10 3.02 4.83
CA CYS A 22 3.99 2.35 4.16
C CYS A 22 2.77 2.35 5.10
N ILE A 23 1.59 2.65 4.55
CA ILE A 23 0.33 2.76 5.27
C ILE A 23 -0.76 1.85 4.71
N GLU A 24 -0.54 1.24 3.54
CA GLU A 24 -1.45 0.28 2.92
C GLU A 24 -0.66 -0.66 2.01
N ILE A 25 -1.06 -1.93 1.98
CA ILE A 25 -0.62 -2.90 0.99
C ILE A 25 -1.85 -3.53 0.35
N GLY A 26 -1.95 -3.45 -0.97
CA GLY A 26 -2.93 -4.19 -1.76
C GLY A 26 -2.23 -5.19 -2.66
N ALA A 27 -2.67 -6.45 -2.68
CA ALA A 27 -2.09 -7.48 -3.52
C ALA A 27 -3.13 -8.47 -4.06
N VAL A 28 -2.86 -8.95 -5.28
CA VAL A 28 -3.64 -10.00 -5.94
C VAL A 28 -2.71 -11.13 -6.38
N GLU A 29 -3.15 -12.37 -6.16
CA GLU A 29 -2.46 -13.55 -6.66
C GLU A 29 -2.88 -13.86 -8.10
N MET A 30 -1.87 -14.14 -8.94
CA MET A 30 -2.05 -14.64 -10.29
C MET A 30 -1.38 -16.00 -10.47
N VAL A 31 -2.09 -16.93 -11.12
CA VAL A 31 -1.57 -18.24 -11.51
C VAL A 31 -1.73 -18.39 -13.02
N ASP A 32 -0.62 -18.68 -13.70
CA ASP A 32 -0.55 -18.85 -15.16
C ASP A 32 -1.20 -17.67 -15.94
N GLY A 33 -0.95 -16.45 -15.46
CA GLY A 33 -1.41 -15.20 -16.07
C GLY A 33 -2.88 -14.84 -15.80
N ARG A 34 -3.59 -15.57 -14.92
CA ARG A 34 -4.95 -15.25 -14.50
C ARG A 34 -5.00 -14.84 -13.04
N ILE A 35 -5.74 -13.77 -12.75
CA ILE A 35 -6.06 -13.34 -11.37
C ILE A 35 -6.91 -14.42 -10.70
N THR A 36 -6.58 -14.72 -9.45
CA THR A 36 -7.33 -15.62 -8.57
C THR A 36 -8.14 -14.82 -7.55
N ASP A 37 -8.98 -15.50 -6.77
CA ASP A 37 -9.74 -14.86 -5.69
C ASP A 37 -8.91 -14.65 -4.40
N ASN A 38 -7.64 -15.08 -4.39
CA ASN A 38 -6.75 -14.89 -3.27
C ASN A 38 -6.16 -13.47 -3.32
N THR A 39 -6.65 -12.62 -2.42
CA THR A 39 -6.25 -11.21 -2.29
C THR A 39 -5.73 -10.94 -0.89
N PHE A 40 -4.91 -9.90 -0.78
CA PHE A 40 -4.44 -9.37 0.49
C PHE A 40 -4.63 -7.86 0.47
N HIS A 41 -5.25 -7.31 1.52
CA HIS A 41 -5.48 -5.88 1.62
C HIS A 41 -5.50 -5.46 3.08
N GLU A 42 -4.49 -4.69 3.49
CA GLU A 42 -4.33 -4.28 4.87
C GLU A 42 -3.83 -2.84 4.97
N TYR A 43 -4.34 -2.11 5.97
CA TYR A 43 -3.79 -0.84 6.41
C TYR A 43 -2.71 -1.06 7.48
N ILE A 44 -1.68 -0.22 7.46
CA ILE A 44 -0.54 -0.29 8.37
C ILE A 44 -0.48 0.99 9.20
N ASN A 45 -0.29 0.83 10.51
CA ASN A 45 -0.15 1.98 11.41
C ASN A 45 1.08 2.81 11.00
N PRO A 46 0.94 4.13 10.75
CA PRO A 46 2.04 4.99 10.33
C PRO A 46 3.06 5.30 11.45
N GLU A 47 2.89 4.75 12.65
CA GLU A 47 3.76 4.94 13.82
C GLU A 47 3.97 6.43 14.16
N GLY A 48 2.87 7.19 14.09
CA GLY A 48 2.87 8.63 14.40
C GLY A 48 3.35 9.53 13.26
N LYS A 49 3.65 8.98 12.07
CA LYS A 49 3.92 9.80 10.88
C LYS A 49 2.63 10.39 10.33
N ILE A 50 2.71 11.68 10.00
CA ILE A 50 1.60 12.43 9.41
C ILE A 50 1.63 12.26 7.90
N ILE A 51 0.48 11.91 7.32
CA ILE A 51 0.22 11.95 5.89
C ILE A 51 0.05 13.43 5.49
N PRO A 52 0.96 13.98 4.66
CA PRO A 52 0.86 15.34 4.16
C PRO A 52 -0.36 15.54 3.23
N PRO A 53 -0.87 16.77 3.08
CA PRO A 53 -1.98 17.06 2.17
C PRO A 53 -1.74 16.60 0.73
N GLU A 54 -0.52 16.74 0.21
CA GLU A 54 -0.16 16.32 -1.15
C GLU A 54 -0.28 14.81 -1.35
N THR A 55 0.16 14.02 -0.37
CA THR A 55 0.07 12.55 -0.39
C THR A 55 -1.39 12.12 -0.27
N TYR A 56 -2.15 12.73 0.64
CA TYR A 56 -3.60 12.55 0.73
C TYR A 56 -4.30 12.84 -0.60
N MET A 57 -3.84 13.83 -1.37
CA MET A 57 -4.48 14.15 -2.64
C MET A 57 -4.32 13.06 -3.70
N VAL A 58 -3.33 12.16 -3.55
CA VAL A 58 -3.11 11.00 -4.42
C VAL A 58 -4.02 9.84 -4.01
N HIS A 59 -3.84 9.30 -2.80
CA HIS A 59 -4.47 8.04 -2.39
C HIS A 59 -5.71 8.20 -1.47
N LYS A 60 -6.01 9.42 -1.00
CA LYS A 60 -7.19 9.76 -0.17
C LYS A 60 -7.26 9.08 1.20
N ILE A 61 -6.15 8.59 1.73
CA ILE A 61 -6.05 8.05 3.10
C ILE A 61 -5.67 9.20 4.02
N SER A 62 -6.52 9.47 5.01
CA SER A 62 -6.33 10.58 5.94
C SER A 62 -5.69 10.12 7.25
N ASN A 63 -5.20 11.06 8.05
CA ASN A 63 -4.71 10.82 9.41
C ASN A 63 -5.81 10.50 10.44
N ALA A 64 -7.07 10.33 10.00
CA ALA A 64 -8.22 10.10 10.88
C ALA A 64 -8.46 8.61 11.23
N PHE A 65 -7.56 7.73 10.80
CA PHE A 65 -7.52 6.31 11.19
C PHE A 65 -6.84 6.11 12.54
#